data_AF-A0A951JVJ7-F1
#
_entry.id   AF-A0A951JVJ7-F1
#
_cell.length_a   1.000
_cell.length_b   1.000
_cell.length_c   1.000
_cell.angle_alpha   90.00
_cell.angle_beta   90.00
_cell.angle_gamma   90.00
#
_symmetry.space_group_name_H-M   'P 1'
#
loop_
_entity.id
_entity.type
_entity.pdbx_description
1 polymer ?
#
loop_
_entity_poly.entity_id
_entity_poly.type
_entity_poly.pdbx_seq_one_letter_code
_entity_poly.pdbx_strand_id
1 'polypeptide(L)' 'MRDARLVHVDELDMAGKVDIAHLKAITGARYIQVRALYRQPVTVPLRWTLVTTTNEVPQLSTVDPALERRMLAL' A
#
# COMPACT_ATOMS: atom_id res chain seq x y z
N MET A 1 -11.50 -0.37 0.27
CA MET A 1 -10.68 0.66 -0.42
C MET A 1 -11.42 1.44 -1.51
N ARG A 2 -12.45 0.89 -2.17
CA ARG A 2 -13.21 1.65 -3.19
C ARG A 2 -13.81 2.92 -2.56
N ASP A 3 -13.47 4.08 -3.11
CA ASP A 3 -13.81 5.44 -2.64
C ASP A 3 -13.31 5.84 -1.23
N ALA A 4 -12.49 5.01 -0.60
CA ALA A 4 -11.83 5.39 0.65
C ALA A 4 -10.76 6.46 0.38
N ARG A 5 -10.61 7.41 1.31
CA ARG A 5 -9.52 8.41 1.32
C ARG A 5 -8.40 8.05 2.30
N LEU A 6 -8.70 7.19 3.25
CA LEU A 6 -7.75 6.69 4.23
C LEU A 6 -7.88 5.17 4.29
N VAL A 7 -6.75 4.49 4.22
CA VAL A 7 -6.67 3.04 4.42
C VAL A 7 -5.70 2.82 5.57
N HIS A 8 -6.21 2.27 6.66
CA HIS A 8 -5.41 1.85 7.79
C HIS A 8 -5.12 0.36 7.66
N VAL A 9 -3.87 -0.02 7.87
CA VAL A 9 -3.45 -1.41 7.96
C VAL A 9 -2.74 -1.57 9.30
N ASP A 10 -3.38 -2.30 10.20
CA ASP A 10 -2.81 -2.71 11.48
C ASP A 10 -2.03 -4.01 11.29
N GLU A 11 -0.82 -4.05 11.83
CA GLU A 11 0.06 -5.22 11.89
C GLU A 11 0.37 -5.83 10.51
N LEU A 12 1.36 -5.26 9.83
CA LEU A 12 2.02 -5.97 8.73
C LEU A 12 2.81 -7.14 9.32
N ASP A 13 2.22 -8.34 9.28
CA ASP A 13 2.86 -9.57 9.75
C ASP A 13 4.25 -9.72 9.11
N MET A 14 5.29 -9.74 9.95
CA MET A 14 6.69 -9.84 9.55
C MET A 14 7.03 -11.12 8.79
N ALA A 15 6.21 -12.16 8.92
CA ALA A 15 6.35 -13.39 8.11
C ALA A 15 5.93 -13.17 6.65
N GLY A 16 5.04 -12.21 6.40
CA GLY A 16 4.62 -11.79 5.08
C GLY A 16 5.57 -10.73 4.56
N LYS A 17 6.60 -11.13 3.78
CA LYS A 17 7.37 -10.19 2.97
C LYS A 17 6.40 -9.27 2.26
N VAL A 18 6.34 -8.01 2.69
CA VAL A 18 5.53 -6.99 2.07
C VAL A 18 5.94 -6.95 0.60
N ASP A 19 4.99 -7.20 -0.31
CA ASP A 19 5.28 -7.15 -1.74
C ASP A 19 5.49 -5.68 -2.13
N ILE A 20 6.76 -5.30 -2.17
CA ILE A 20 7.19 -3.93 -2.49
C ILE A 20 6.80 -3.54 -3.91
N ALA A 21 6.78 -4.49 -4.86
CA ALA A 21 6.34 -4.21 -6.21
C ALA A 21 4.84 -3.89 -6.21
N HIS A 22 4.05 -4.63 -5.42
CA HIS A 22 2.64 -4.34 -5.23
C HIS A 22 2.41 -2.99 -4.54
N LEU A 23 3.12 -2.69 -3.45
CA LEU A 23 3.05 -1.40 -2.77
C LEU A 23 3.39 -0.23 -3.68
N LYS A 24 4.42 -0.36 -4.52
CA LYS A 24 4.78 0.66 -5.50
C LYS A 24 3.71 0.85 -6.56
N ALA A 25 3.10 -0.24 -7.03
CA ALA A 25 2.03 -0.18 -8.01
C ALA A 25 0.81 0.56 -7.43
N ILE A 26 0.43 0.26 -6.18
CA ILE A 26 -0.75 0.87 -5.55
C ILE A 26 -0.48 2.25 -4.94
N THR A 27 0.77 2.66 -4.72
CA THR A 27 1.10 4.03 -4.25
C THR A 27 1.56 4.97 -5.37
N GLY A 28 2.03 4.43 -6.50
CA GLY A 28 2.53 5.22 -7.63
C GLY A 28 1.57 5.35 -8.80
N ALA A 29 0.50 4.54 -8.88
CA ALA A 29 -0.43 4.60 -10.00
C ALA A 29 -1.49 5.69 -9.83
N ARG A 30 -1.82 6.38 -10.93
CA ARG A 30 -2.95 7.34 -10.96
C ARG A 30 -4.31 6.64 -10.86
N TYR A 31 -4.37 5.38 -11.29
CA TYR A 31 -5.54 4.52 -11.27
C TYR A 31 -5.16 3.11 -10.83
N ILE A 32 -6.03 2.47 -10.06
CA ILE A 32 -5.88 1.07 -9.66
C ILE A 32 -7.10 0.26 -10.07
N GLN A 33 -6.89 -1.00 -10.42
CA GLN A 33 -7.98 -1.93 -10.63
C GLN A 33 -8.35 -2.57 -9.30
N VAL A 34 -9.59 -2.38 -8.88
CA VAL A 34 -10.13 -2.96 -7.64
C VAL A 34 -11.11 -4.05 -8.00
N ARG A 35 -10.93 -5.22 -7.40
CA ARG A 35 -11.86 -6.35 -7.52
C ARG A 35 -12.59 -6.54 -6.21
N ALA A 36 -13.92 -6.62 -6.27
CA ALA A 36 -14.75 -7.06 -5.16
C ALA A 36 -15.24 -8.47 -5.43
N LEU A 37 -15.53 -9.23 -4.38
CA LEU A 37 -16.07 -10.59 -4.51
C LEU A 37 -17.38 -10.54 -5.31
N TYR A 38 -17.50 -11.46 -6.28
CA TYR A 38 -18.65 -11.57 -7.20
C TYR A 38 -18.97 -10.32 -8.04
N ARG A 39 -18.03 -9.38 -8.21
CA ARG A 39 -18.21 -8.22 -9.08
C ARG A 39 -17.12 -8.15 -10.15
N GLN A 40 -17.47 -7.55 -11.29
CA GLN A 40 -16.49 -7.24 -12.33
C GLN A 40 -15.44 -6.24 -11.78
N PRO A 41 -14.16 -6.39 -12.15
CA PRO A 41 -13.12 -5.44 -11.76
C PRO A 41 -13.45 -4.02 -12.24
N VAL A 42 -13.17 -3.02 -11.41
CA VAL A 42 -13.39 -1.61 -11.76
C VAL A 42 -12.10 -0.83 -11.57
N THR A 43 -11.78 0.00 -12.56
CA THR A 43 -10.66 0.95 -12.49
C THR A 43 -11.11 2.20 -11.75
N VAL A 44 -10.41 2.56 -10.67
CA VAL A 44 -10.72 3.75 -9.85
C VAL A 44 -9.48 4.64 -9.72
N PRO A 45 -9.64 5.97 -9.65
CA PRO A 45 -8.50 6.86 -9.38
C PRO A 45 -7.95 6.59 -7.98
N LEU A 46 -6.62 6.62 -7.85
CA LEU A 46 -5.98 6.52 -6.54
C LEU A 46 -6.21 7.82 -5.77
N ARG A 47 -6.92 7.73 -4.64
CA ARG A 47 -7.28 8.89 -3.79
C ARG A 47 -7.03 8.64 -2.30
N TRP A 48 -6.37 7.53 -1.96
CA TRP A 48 -6.20 7.11 -0.58
C TRP A 48 -4.75 7.24 -0.12
N THR A 49 -4.60 7.60 1.14
CA THR A 49 -3.34 7.51 1.88
C THR A 49 -3.32 6.20 2.65
N LEU A 50 -2.21 5.46 2.56
CA LEU A 50 -1.98 4.26 3.35
C LEU A 50 -1.27 4.65 4.65
N VAL A 51 -1.84 4.26 5.78
CA VAL A 51 -1.19 4.38 7.09
C VAL A 51 -0.97 2.96 7.61
N THR A 52 0.27 2.65 7.92
CA THR A 52 0.69 1.35 8.44
C THR A 52 1.25 1.53 9.84
N THR A 53 0.68 0.84 10.81
CA THR A 53 1.19 0.76 12.18
C THR A 53 1.95 -0.55 12.33
N THR A 54 3.13 -0.48 12.94
CA THR A 54 3.98 -1.66 13.16
C THR A 54 4.78 -1.48 14.44
N ASN A 55 4.92 -2.58 15.19
CA ASN A 55 5.72 -2.61 16.41
C ASN A 55 7.22 -2.64 16.12
N GLU A 56 7.60 -3.03 14.90
CA GLU A 56 8.98 -3.08 14.43
C GLU A 56 9.13 -2.18 13.21
N VAL A 57 10.17 -1.34 13.21
CA VAL A 57 10.50 -0.51 12.04
C VAL A 57 10.89 -1.45 10.91
N PRO A 58 10.16 -1.46 9.78
CA PRO A 58 10.51 -2.34 8.67
C PRO A 58 11.89 -1.93 8.16
N GLN A 59 12.79 -2.90 8.00
CA GLN A 59 14.12 -2.66 7.42
C GLN A 59 13.97 -2.39 5.92
N LEU A 60 13.58 -1.16 5.58
CA LEU A 60 13.39 -0.69 4.20
C LEU A 60 14.72 -0.38 3.51
N SER A 61 15.79 -0.22 4.29
CA SER A 61 17.13 0.19 3.86
C SER A 61 17.80 -0.78 2.89
N THR A 62 17.36 -2.03 2.85
CA THR A 62 17.91 -3.04 1.94
C THR A 62 17.12 -3.18 0.63
N VAL A 63 15.92 -2.57 0.51
CA VAL A 63 14.91 -3.12 -0.40
C VAL A 63 14.42 -2.20 -1.51
N ASP A 64 14.30 -0.87 -1.32
CA ASP A 64 14.08 0.04 -2.48
C ASP A 64 14.11 1.56 -2.20
N PRO A 65 15.01 2.35 -2.82
CA PRO A 65 15.03 3.82 -2.69
C PRO A 65 13.74 4.51 -3.16
N ALA A 66 12.99 3.90 -4.08
CA ALA A 66 11.75 4.48 -4.57
C ALA A 66 10.58 4.27 -3.59
N LEU A 67 10.68 3.33 -2.66
CA LEU A 67 9.67 3.17 -1.60
C LEU A 67 9.94 4.17 -0.46
N GLU A 68 11.21 4.38 -0.10
CA GLU A 68 11.63 5.37 0.90
C GLU A 68 11.10 6.78 0.58
N ARG A 69 11.20 7.22 -0.69
CA ARG A 69 10.65 8.52 -1.14
C ARG A 69 9.12 8.65 -1.05
N ARG A 70 8.41 7.53 -0.91
CA ARG A 70 6.94 7.48 -0.85
C ARG A 70 6.43 7.27 0.57
N MET A 71 7.31 7.03 1.53
CA MET A 71 6.98 6.82 2.92
C MET A 71 7.29 8.06 3.73
N LEU A 72 6.38 8.40 4.64
CA LEU A 72 6.63 9.38 5.68
C LEU A 72 6.68 8.61 7.00
N ALA A 73 7.86 8.52 7.61
CA ALA A 73 7.99 8.03 8.98
C ALA A 73 7.69 9.20 9.93
N LEU A 74 6.74 8.99 10.85
CA LEU A 74 6.36 9.94 11.89
C LEU A 74 6.84 9.44 13.24
#